data_AF-A0A271ITC2-F1
#
_entry.id   AF-A0A271ITC2-F1
#
_cell.length_a   1.000
_cell.length_b   1.000
_cell.length_c   1.000
_cell.angle_alpha   90.00
_cell.angle_beta   90.00
_cell.angle_gamma   90.00
#
_symmetry.space_group_name_H-M   'P 1'
#
loop_
_entity.id
_entity.type
_entity.pdbx_description
1 polymer ?
#
loop_
_entity_poly.entity_id
_entity_poly.type
_entity_poly.pdbx_seq_one_letter_code
_entity_poly.pdbx_strand_id
1 'polypeptide(L)'
;MERARRLGPPAFVVVALTVAAYLRVGYGYGTGDHEELLPQLLRALNPTLFSTDPYLLNEEAGFSVRFVWLGLLRALCLVMPPPVAVFVVSVAAWAGVSWAAFRLSMTLVPSRTAATLAVLASYATIYWTPGSNALISPTLAPESIAWAPALLAVAAFLRGRPLVAAALLGVTAWMQTLMGLQIGLLLGLVALWQMADGAPLRALRDAVTFGLVFAVVAAPILVPTLWTQVGAPPLPDDGLTTFTVTAWLRQAHHYLLSAQPLGVLVKFAIVIAVGVAGLIALRRRGEPPVQHLRTTARMLAVIAVLVAAYVAGTEGAESLTVAKMQFFRLTLIAKLVLLTWTSGAAVAAVPPRWREAADRAFDRPRLGWATAGAVAALTVAASVADVGRPGAMWHPREHIGTDLYWTEMQIRASTPQDALFLVPPSTTTFRSHALRSVAVNFKPTTFRDDKMHEWLARIRTVAPAPLPDRTGDAVMAWRASLDSAYSVHTPAGWARLGDTFGADYALVDREQTPTPPPGDPVIEHGRWAVYALE
;
A
#
# COMPACT_ATOMS: atom_id res chain seq x y z
N MET A 1 24.71 -3.19 -29.55
CA MET A 1 24.88 -2.63 -28.19
C MET A 1 24.43 -1.16 -28.06
N GLU A 2 24.52 -0.33 -29.11
CA GLU A 2 24.21 1.11 -29.02
C GLU A 2 22.71 1.45 -28.93
N ARG A 3 21.82 0.66 -29.55
CA ARG A 3 20.35 0.77 -29.34
C ARG A 3 19.91 0.40 -27.91
N ALA A 4 20.66 -0.47 -27.22
CA ALA A 4 20.31 -0.91 -25.86
C ALA A 4 20.63 0.15 -24.79
N ARG A 5 21.62 1.02 -25.02
CA ARG A 5 21.93 2.16 -24.15
C ARG A 5 20.87 3.28 -24.19
N ARG A 6 19.95 3.28 -25.17
CA ARG A 6 18.91 4.32 -25.35
C ARG A 6 17.52 3.97 -24.77
N LEU A 7 17.37 2.81 -24.11
CA LEU A 7 16.06 2.29 -23.66
C LEU A 7 15.67 2.68 -22.23
N GLY A 8 16.58 3.27 -21.45
CA GLY A 8 16.26 3.84 -20.14
C GLY A 8 15.61 5.22 -20.28
N PRO A 9 14.68 5.62 -19.39
CA PRO A 9 14.32 7.03 -19.29
C PRO A 9 15.57 7.83 -18.92
N PRO A 10 15.78 9.01 -19.51
CA PRO A 10 16.77 9.94 -18.99
C PRO A 10 16.51 10.24 -17.51
N ALA A 11 17.58 10.47 -16.73
CA ALA A 11 17.46 10.70 -15.28
C ALA A 11 16.48 11.85 -14.94
N PHE A 12 16.46 12.91 -15.73
CA PHE A 12 15.54 14.04 -15.54
C PHE A 12 14.06 13.64 -15.64
N VAL A 13 13.71 12.64 -16.46
CA VAL A 13 12.33 12.15 -16.57
C VAL A 13 11.93 11.45 -15.28
N VAL A 14 12.81 10.60 -14.74
CA VAL A 14 12.55 9.90 -13.48
C VAL A 14 12.37 10.92 -12.37
N VAL A 15 13.30 11.88 -12.23
CA VAL A 15 13.19 12.96 -11.24
C VAL A 15 11.88 13.72 -11.39
N ALA A 16 11.49 14.08 -12.61
CA ALA A 16 10.25 14.81 -12.86
C ALA A 16 9.00 14.00 -12.51
N LEU A 17 8.98 12.71 -12.86
CA LEU A 17 7.89 11.80 -12.49
C LEU A 17 7.82 11.61 -10.98
N THR A 18 8.96 11.51 -10.29
CA THR A 18 9.00 11.43 -8.83
C THR A 18 8.49 12.71 -8.18
N VAL A 19 8.91 13.88 -8.68
CA VAL A 19 8.39 15.18 -8.21
C VAL A 19 6.88 15.27 -8.48
N ALA A 20 6.41 14.88 -9.67
CA ALA A 20 4.99 14.84 -9.99
C ALA A 20 4.21 13.91 -9.05
N ALA A 21 4.78 12.77 -8.67
CA ALA A 21 4.20 11.88 -7.67
C ALA A 21 4.07 12.55 -6.29
N TYR A 22 5.12 13.22 -5.78
CA TYR A 22 5.03 13.99 -4.53
C TYR A 22 4.05 15.14 -4.58
N LEU A 23 3.96 15.82 -5.72
CA LEU A 23 2.98 16.90 -5.88
C LEU A 23 1.54 16.39 -5.96
N ARG A 24 1.33 15.17 -6.50
CA ARG A 24 0.00 14.55 -6.64
C ARG A 24 -0.46 13.76 -5.42
N VAL A 25 0.46 13.13 -4.71
CA VAL A 25 0.17 12.17 -3.63
C VAL A 25 0.56 12.73 -2.27
N GLY A 26 1.52 13.66 -2.24
CA GLY A 26 2.06 14.25 -1.02
C GLY A 26 3.06 13.35 -0.31
N TYR A 27 3.23 13.53 0.99
CA TYR A 27 4.13 12.71 1.82
C TYR A 27 3.60 12.66 3.24
N GLY A 28 3.57 11.47 3.81
CA GLY A 28 3.17 11.18 5.19
C GLY A 28 4.32 10.60 6.00
N TYR A 29 4.51 11.10 7.23
CA TYR A 29 5.38 10.51 8.25
C TYR A 29 4.60 10.40 9.55
N GLY A 30 4.70 9.25 10.24
CA GLY A 30 4.02 9.05 11.52
C GLY A 30 2.49 8.95 11.47
N THR A 31 1.88 8.72 10.30
CA THR A 31 0.41 8.64 10.13
C THR A 31 0.00 7.37 9.37
N GLY A 32 -1.27 6.98 9.43
CA GLY A 32 -1.82 5.93 8.57
C GLY A 32 -1.11 4.59 8.78
N ASP A 33 -0.57 3.98 7.71
CA ASP A 33 0.12 2.67 7.80
C ASP A 33 1.39 2.75 8.65
N HIS A 34 1.94 3.94 8.87
CA HIS A 34 3.08 4.11 9.77
C HIS A 34 2.74 3.82 11.23
N GLU A 35 1.48 3.89 11.64
CA GLU A 35 1.05 3.49 13.00
C GLU A 35 1.35 2.02 13.30
N GLU A 36 1.38 1.21 12.25
CA GLU A 36 1.70 -0.21 12.34
C GLU A 36 3.21 -0.45 12.15
N LEU A 37 3.85 0.36 11.31
CA LEU A 37 5.21 0.11 10.82
C LEU A 37 6.32 0.82 11.61
N LEU A 38 6.16 2.12 11.90
CA LEU A 38 7.21 2.91 12.54
C LEU A 38 7.44 2.53 14.00
N PRO A 39 6.43 2.19 14.82
CA PRO A 39 6.70 1.81 16.21
C PRO A 39 7.61 0.58 16.34
N GLN A 40 7.51 -0.38 15.41
CA GLN A 40 8.45 -1.51 15.32
C GLN A 40 9.90 -1.05 15.04
N LEU A 41 10.09 -0.12 14.10
CA LEU A 41 11.39 0.47 13.81
C LEU A 41 11.94 1.24 15.01
N LEU A 42 11.11 2.08 15.64
CA LEU A 42 11.49 2.93 16.77
C LEU A 42 11.89 2.08 17.98
N ARG A 43 11.16 0.99 18.26
CA ARG A 43 11.53 0.01 19.29
C ARG A 43 12.82 -0.74 18.97
N ALA A 44 13.03 -1.12 17.70
CA ALA A 44 14.29 -1.75 17.28
C ALA A 44 15.51 -0.81 17.41
N LEU A 45 15.29 0.51 17.39
CA LEU A 45 16.32 1.53 17.65
C LEU A 45 16.48 1.84 19.14
N ASN A 46 15.38 1.85 19.89
CA ASN A 46 15.36 2.03 21.33
C ASN A 46 14.44 0.99 22.01
N PRO A 47 14.98 -0.12 22.52
CA PRO A 47 14.20 -1.21 23.10
C PRO A 47 13.38 -0.84 24.35
N THR A 48 13.66 0.31 24.97
CA THR A 48 12.89 0.81 26.12
C THR A 48 11.55 1.43 25.71
N LEU A 49 11.32 1.70 24.41
CA LEU A 49 10.03 2.20 23.92
C LEU A 49 9.01 1.08 23.80
N PHE A 50 7.76 1.39 24.15
CA PHE A 50 6.60 0.51 23.97
C PHE A 50 6.70 -0.84 24.70
N SER A 51 7.32 -0.86 25.88
CA SER A 51 7.52 -2.08 26.69
C SER A 51 6.24 -2.79 27.10
N THR A 52 5.12 -2.07 27.11
CA THR A 52 3.79 -2.52 27.53
C THR A 52 2.78 -2.61 26.38
N ASP A 53 3.21 -2.34 25.14
CA ASP A 53 2.31 -2.29 23.99
C ASP A 53 1.96 -3.69 23.47
N PRO A 54 0.69 -4.13 23.56
CA PRO A 54 0.32 -5.50 23.21
C PRO A 54 0.50 -5.80 21.73
N TYR A 55 0.34 -4.82 20.83
CA TYR A 55 0.56 -5.03 19.41
C TYR A 55 2.03 -5.31 19.11
N LEU A 56 2.93 -4.48 19.63
CA LEU A 56 4.36 -4.62 19.36
C LEU A 56 4.96 -5.85 20.01
N LEU A 57 4.56 -6.18 21.24
CA LEU A 57 5.00 -7.40 21.91
C LEU A 57 4.58 -8.66 21.13
N ASN A 58 3.38 -8.65 20.54
CA ASN A 58 2.89 -9.76 19.72
C ASN A 58 3.68 -9.91 18.40
N GLU A 59 4.04 -8.80 17.75
CA GLU A 59 4.83 -8.83 16.51
C GLU A 59 6.29 -9.23 16.75
N GLU A 60 6.87 -8.90 17.91
CA GLU A 60 8.24 -9.32 18.29
C GLU A 60 8.34 -10.78 18.70
N ALA A 61 7.24 -11.38 19.16
CA ALA A 61 7.22 -12.78 19.61
C ALA A 61 7.45 -13.81 18.48
N GLY A 62 7.48 -13.38 17.21
CA GLY A 62 7.66 -14.28 16.07
C GLY A 62 8.35 -13.62 14.88
N PHE A 63 8.50 -14.40 13.81
CA PHE A 63 8.99 -13.86 12.55
C PHE A 63 7.94 -12.95 11.92
N SER A 64 8.32 -11.70 11.66
CA SER A 64 7.50 -10.75 10.91
C SER A 64 7.88 -10.73 9.43
N VAL A 65 6.89 -10.74 8.55
CA VAL A 65 7.08 -10.53 7.09
C VAL A 65 7.70 -9.16 6.77
N ARG A 66 7.78 -8.27 7.76
CA ARG A 66 8.40 -6.94 7.67
C ARG A 66 9.90 -6.93 7.92
N PHE A 67 10.48 -8.08 8.25
CA PHE A 67 11.88 -8.22 8.69
C PHE A 67 12.88 -7.46 7.79
N VAL A 68 12.82 -7.66 6.47
CA VAL A 68 13.76 -7.03 5.52
C VAL A 68 13.55 -5.52 5.45
N TRP A 69 12.28 -5.09 5.43
CA TRP A 69 11.91 -3.67 5.39
C TRP A 69 12.39 -2.94 6.65
N LEU A 70 12.16 -3.53 7.82
CA LEU A 70 12.64 -3.00 9.10
C LEU A 70 14.17 -2.96 9.16
N GLY A 71 14.84 -4.02 8.70
CA GLY A 71 16.30 -4.09 8.66
C GLY A 71 16.92 -3.01 7.78
N LEU A 72 16.34 -2.77 6.59
CA LEU A 72 16.77 -1.69 5.69
C LEU A 72 16.66 -0.31 6.35
N LEU A 73 15.50 0.00 6.94
CA LEU A 73 15.30 1.29 7.58
C LEU A 73 16.16 1.47 8.83
N ARG A 74 16.29 0.42 9.65
CA ARG A 74 17.15 0.41 10.83
C ARG A 74 18.60 0.71 10.46
N ALA A 75 19.12 0.09 9.40
CA ALA A 75 20.49 0.31 8.94
C ALA A 75 20.72 1.78 8.53
N LEU A 76 19.76 2.40 7.83
CA LEU A 76 19.83 3.82 7.50
C LEU A 76 19.72 4.71 8.75
N CYS A 77 18.89 4.32 9.72
CA CYS A 77 18.72 5.06 10.96
C CYS A 77 19.98 5.07 11.86
N LEU A 78 21.00 4.25 11.57
CA LEU A 78 22.29 4.31 12.25
C LEU A 78 23.08 5.58 11.90
N VAL A 79 22.77 6.23 10.77
CA VAL A 79 23.51 7.41 10.27
C VAL A 79 22.63 8.64 10.05
N MET A 80 21.31 8.51 10.15
CA MET A 80 20.37 9.63 10.03
C MET A 80 19.11 9.42 10.89
N PRO A 81 18.38 10.48 11.29
CA PRO A 81 17.16 10.33 12.07
C PRO A 81 16.06 9.56 11.30
N PRO A 82 15.14 8.84 11.99
CA PRO A 82 14.10 8.05 11.33
C PRO A 82 13.22 8.81 10.31
N PRO A 83 12.79 10.06 10.55
CA PRO A 83 12.06 10.82 9.53
C PRO A 83 12.84 11.01 8.22
N VAL A 84 14.15 11.24 8.33
CA VAL A 84 15.03 11.44 7.17
C VAL A 84 15.24 10.11 6.43
N ALA A 85 15.49 9.02 7.16
CA ALA A 85 15.63 7.69 6.57
C ALA A 85 14.37 7.27 5.80
N VAL A 86 13.19 7.43 6.40
CA VAL A 86 11.90 7.11 5.77
C VAL A 86 11.66 7.98 4.54
N PHE A 87 11.97 9.28 4.60
CA PHE A 87 11.86 10.16 3.45
C PHE A 87 12.81 9.76 2.30
N VAL A 88 14.07 9.48 2.60
CA VAL A 88 15.08 9.05 1.60
C VAL A 88 14.64 7.75 0.91
N VAL A 89 14.18 6.75 1.68
CA VAL A 89 13.69 5.50 1.09
C VAL A 89 12.41 5.71 0.29
N SER A 90 11.50 6.58 0.74
CA SER A 90 10.31 6.98 -0.02
C SER A 90 10.68 7.57 -1.38
N VAL A 91 11.61 8.53 -1.43
CA VAL A 91 12.07 9.15 -2.69
C VAL A 91 12.69 8.11 -3.61
N ALA A 92 13.56 7.26 -3.07
CA ALA A 92 14.22 6.20 -3.84
C ALA A 92 13.23 5.17 -4.38
N ALA A 93 12.26 4.75 -3.55
CA ALA A 93 11.21 3.81 -3.94
C ALA A 93 10.36 4.38 -5.06
N TRP A 94 9.91 5.63 -4.95
CA TRP A 94 9.05 6.25 -5.96
C TRP A 94 9.79 6.50 -7.26
N ALA A 95 11.06 6.93 -7.21
CA ALA A 95 11.91 7.00 -8.38
C ALA A 95 12.08 5.62 -9.06
N GLY A 96 12.29 4.57 -8.26
CA GLY A 96 12.34 3.19 -8.72
C GLY A 96 11.04 2.75 -9.41
N VAL A 97 9.89 3.06 -8.83
CA VAL A 97 8.56 2.74 -9.39
C VAL A 97 8.31 3.54 -10.67
N SER A 98 8.58 4.84 -10.70
CA SER A 98 8.47 5.68 -11.91
C SER A 98 9.33 5.11 -13.04
N TRP A 99 10.57 4.75 -12.72
CA TRP A 99 11.49 4.15 -13.68
C TRP A 99 10.98 2.80 -14.20
N ALA A 100 10.58 1.90 -13.30
CA ALA A 100 10.10 0.57 -13.65
C ALA A 100 8.80 0.61 -14.46
N ALA A 101 7.84 1.47 -14.09
CA ALA A 101 6.60 1.70 -14.81
C ALA A 101 6.88 2.25 -16.22
N PHE A 102 7.75 3.26 -16.34
CA PHE A 102 8.18 3.77 -17.65
C PHE A 102 8.80 2.66 -18.51
N ARG A 103 9.67 1.81 -17.94
CA ARG A 103 10.32 0.71 -18.65
C ARG A 103 9.32 -0.37 -19.09
N LEU A 104 8.30 -0.66 -18.28
CA LEU A 104 7.22 -1.56 -18.66
C LEU A 104 6.41 -0.95 -19.81
N SER A 105 6.01 0.32 -19.71
CA SER A 105 5.27 1.00 -20.78
C SER A 105 6.05 1.05 -22.09
N MET A 106 7.35 1.36 -22.06
CA MET A 106 8.26 1.31 -23.23
C MET A 106 8.38 -0.09 -23.85
N THR A 107 8.12 -1.14 -23.08
CA THR A 107 8.14 -2.53 -23.56
C THR A 107 6.84 -2.88 -24.30
N LEU A 108 5.73 -2.21 -23.97
CA LEU A 108 4.44 -2.43 -24.61
C LEU A 108 4.24 -1.51 -25.82
N VAL A 109 4.68 -0.26 -25.71
CA VAL A 109 4.61 0.76 -26.76
C VAL A 109 5.94 1.53 -26.77
N PRO A 110 6.77 1.40 -27.82
CA PRO A 110 8.14 1.93 -27.84
C PRO A 110 8.18 3.44 -28.16
N SER A 111 7.52 4.26 -27.33
CA SER A 111 7.57 5.73 -27.38
C SER A 111 7.77 6.30 -25.99
N ARG A 112 8.79 7.14 -25.83
CA ARG A 112 9.15 7.75 -24.54
C ARG A 112 8.05 8.70 -24.07
N THR A 113 7.44 9.41 -25.01
CA THR A 113 6.29 10.27 -24.76
C THR A 113 5.11 9.44 -24.24
N ALA A 114 4.76 8.33 -24.92
CA ALA A 114 3.65 7.47 -24.49
C ALA A 114 3.91 6.86 -23.11
N ALA A 115 5.14 6.39 -22.84
CA ALA A 115 5.51 5.83 -21.54
C ALA A 115 5.44 6.89 -20.42
N THR A 116 5.92 8.11 -20.67
CA THR A 116 5.82 9.23 -19.71
C THR A 116 4.36 9.53 -19.39
N LEU A 117 3.52 9.68 -20.42
CA LEU A 117 2.09 9.93 -20.26
C LEU A 117 1.38 8.80 -19.51
N ALA A 118 1.75 7.54 -19.74
CA ALA A 118 1.16 6.40 -19.05
C ALA A 118 1.46 6.43 -17.55
N VAL A 119 2.70 6.77 -17.16
CA VAL A 119 3.08 6.91 -15.75
C VAL A 119 2.35 8.08 -15.09
N LEU A 120 2.27 9.24 -15.75
CA LEU A 120 1.52 10.39 -15.23
C LEU A 120 0.03 10.08 -15.08
N ALA A 121 -0.57 9.43 -16.09
CA ALA A 121 -1.96 9.00 -16.03
C ALA A 121 -2.18 8.03 -14.87
N SER A 122 -1.21 7.17 -14.55
CA SER A 122 -1.29 6.26 -13.41
C SER A 122 -1.30 6.99 -12.06
N TYR A 123 -0.62 8.14 -11.96
CA TYR A 123 -0.66 9.01 -10.77
C TYR A 123 -1.95 9.81 -10.69
N ALA A 124 -2.43 10.32 -11.82
CA ALA A 124 -3.72 11.02 -11.88
C ALA A 124 -4.88 10.07 -11.48
N THR A 125 -4.78 8.79 -11.82
CA THR A 125 -5.78 7.75 -11.56
C THR A 125 -5.37 6.79 -10.44
N ILE A 126 -4.66 7.31 -9.43
CA ILE A 126 -4.02 6.52 -8.37
C ILE A 126 -4.95 5.50 -7.71
N TYR A 127 -6.19 5.89 -7.37
CA TYR A 127 -7.21 5.04 -6.73
C TYR A 127 -8.31 4.53 -7.69
N TRP A 128 -8.07 4.52 -9.00
CA TRP A 128 -9.04 4.01 -9.99
C TRP A 128 -8.90 2.51 -10.21
N THR A 129 -8.80 1.74 -9.12
CA THR A 129 -8.66 0.27 -9.10
C THR A 129 -9.29 -0.27 -7.82
N PRO A 130 -9.96 -1.43 -7.85
CA PRO A 130 -10.52 -2.03 -6.64
C PRO A 130 -9.42 -2.47 -5.66
N GLY A 131 -9.82 -2.65 -4.40
CA GLY A 131 -8.96 -3.11 -3.31
C GLY A 131 -8.10 -2.01 -2.69
N SER A 132 -8.38 -0.74 -2.99
CA SER A 132 -7.65 0.45 -2.50
C SER A 132 -6.12 0.36 -2.67
N ASN A 133 -5.66 -0.35 -3.70
CA ASN A 133 -4.25 -0.51 -3.99
C ASN A 133 -3.75 0.68 -4.84
N ALA A 134 -2.50 1.10 -4.62
CA ALA A 134 -1.84 2.13 -5.41
C ALA A 134 -0.39 1.75 -5.73
N LEU A 135 0.15 2.28 -6.84
CA LEU A 135 1.59 2.14 -7.16
C LEU A 135 2.47 3.01 -6.27
N ILE A 136 1.90 4.12 -5.78
CA ILE A 136 2.53 5.11 -4.91
C ILE A 136 1.50 5.44 -3.83
N SER A 137 1.93 5.60 -2.58
CA SER A 137 1.10 5.92 -1.41
C SER A 137 1.81 7.01 -0.61
N PRO A 138 1.12 7.95 0.05
CA PRO A 138 1.77 9.02 0.82
C PRO A 138 2.65 8.49 1.95
N THR A 139 2.33 7.32 2.51
CA THR A 139 3.12 6.67 3.56
C THR A 139 4.04 5.60 2.96
N LEU A 140 5.26 5.50 3.50
CA LEU A 140 6.20 4.47 3.07
C LEU A 140 5.80 3.13 3.67
N ALA A 141 5.36 2.21 2.82
CA ALA A 141 5.06 0.84 3.20
C ALA A 141 5.97 -0.14 2.45
N PRO A 142 6.05 -1.41 2.88
CA PRO A 142 6.86 -2.41 2.17
C PRO A 142 6.49 -2.56 0.69
N GLU A 143 5.22 -2.37 0.35
CA GLU A 143 4.74 -2.36 -1.04
C GLU A 143 5.33 -1.22 -1.89
N SER A 144 5.62 -0.05 -1.30
CA SER A 144 6.18 1.10 -2.01
C SER A 144 7.53 0.77 -2.65
N ILE A 145 8.34 -0.04 -1.97
CA ILE A 145 9.66 -0.50 -2.44
C ILE A 145 9.49 -1.65 -3.45
N ALA A 146 8.56 -2.56 -3.16
CA ALA A 146 8.41 -3.81 -3.88
C ALA A 146 7.87 -3.63 -5.32
N TRP A 147 7.14 -2.54 -5.62
CA TRP A 147 6.59 -2.32 -6.97
C TRP A 147 7.67 -2.16 -8.06
N ALA A 148 8.82 -1.58 -7.74
CA ALA A 148 9.89 -1.39 -8.72
C ALA A 148 10.43 -2.71 -9.29
N PRO A 149 10.94 -3.66 -8.48
CA PRO A 149 11.35 -4.97 -8.98
C PRO A 149 10.19 -5.77 -9.59
N ALA A 150 8.97 -5.66 -9.07
CA ALA A 150 7.80 -6.33 -9.62
C ALA A 150 7.49 -5.90 -11.07
N LEU A 151 7.43 -4.60 -11.34
CA LEU A 151 7.17 -4.08 -12.68
C LEU A 151 8.32 -4.40 -13.65
N LEU A 152 9.56 -4.40 -13.17
CA LEU A 152 10.72 -4.84 -13.96
C LEU A 152 10.66 -6.33 -14.28
N ALA A 153 10.14 -7.16 -13.36
CA ALA A 153 9.93 -8.58 -13.60
C ALA A 153 8.92 -8.81 -14.73
N VAL A 154 7.79 -8.11 -14.70
CA VAL A 154 6.80 -8.16 -15.80
C VAL A 154 7.45 -7.73 -17.12
N ALA A 155 8.21 -6.63 -17.12
CA ALA A 155 8.92 -6.16 -18.32
C ALA A 155 10.00 -7.14 -18.79
N ALA A 156 10.71 -7.83 -17.88
CA ALA A 156 11.70 -8.85 -18.22
C ALA A 156 11.03 -10.09 -18.82
N PHE A 157 9.90 -10.53 -18.26
CA PHE A 157 9.11 -11.64 -18.76
C PHE A 157 8.60 -11.39 -20.18
N LEU A 158 8.03 -10.20 -20.44
CA LEU A 158 7.58 -9.80 -21.78
C LEU A 158 8.73 -9.83 -22.80
N ARG A 159 9.95 -9.45 -22.40
CA ARG A 159 11.15 -9.49 -23.26
C ARG A 159 11.79 -10.88 -23.38
N GLY A 160 11.12 -11.95 -22.95
CA GLY A 160 11.63 -13.31 -23.04
C GLY A 160 12.78 -13.61 -22.09
N ARG A 161 12.85 -12.93 -20.94
CA ARG A 161 13.85 -13.17 -19.89
C ARG A 161 13.18 -13.71 -18.61
N PRO A 162 12.55 -14.90 -18.64
CA PRO A 162 11.74 -15.41 -17.53
C PRO A 162 12.56 -15.64 -16.25
N LEU A 163 13.82 -16.07 -16.34
CA LEU A 163 14.66 -16.29 -15.15
C LEU A 163 15.00 -14.99 -14.43
N VAL A 164 15.21 -13.89 -15.18
CA VAL A 164 15.40 -12.56 -14.59
C VAL A 164 14.10 -12.10 -13.91
N ALA A 165 12.95 -12.38 -14.53
CA ALA A 165 11.66 -12.09 -13.92
C ALA A 165 11.45 -12.89 -12.62
N ALA A 166 11.75 -14.19 -12.59
CA ALA A 166 11.66 -15.03 -11.40
C ALA A 166 12.54 -14.51 -10.25
N ALA A 167 13.80 -14.14 -10.54
CA ALA A 167 14.70 -13.59 -9.54
C ALA A 167 14.19 -12.25 -8.98
N LEU A 168 13.73 -11.35 -9.86
CA LEU A 168 13.14 -10.07 -9.44
C LEU A 168 11.87 -10.25 -8.61
N LEU A 169 11.05 -11.26 -8.91
CA LEU A 169 9.88 -11.60 -8.10
C LEU A 169 10.24 -12.21 -6.74
N GLY A 170 11.32 -12.99 -6.67
CA GLY A 170 11.85 -13.46 -5.40
C GLY A 170 12.33 -12.30 -4.52
N VAL A 171 13.05 -11.33 -5.11
CA VAL A 171 13.44 -10.08 -4.41
C VAL A 171 12.21 -9.23 -4.05
N THR A 172 11.19 -9.21 -4.91
CA THR A 172 9.91 -8.55 -4.59
C THR A 172 9.28 -9.18 -3.36
N ALA A 173 9.33 -10.50 -3.23
CA ALA A 173 8.82 -11.23 -2.06
C ALA A 173 9.61 -10.91 -0.77
N TRP A 174 10.84 -10.40 -0.87
CA TRP A 174 11.58 -9.98 0.33
C TRP A 174 11.00 -8.72 0.96
N MET A 175 10.55 -7.79 0.12
CA MET A 175 9.95 -6.53 0.57
C MET A 175 8.46 -6.72 0.82
N GLN A 176 7.77 -7.43 -0.06
CA GLN A 176 6.35 -7.73 0.10
C GLN A 176 6.01 -9.13 -0.44
N THR A 177 6.03 -10.12 0.46
CA THR A 177 5.86 -11.57 0.18
C THR A 177 4.70 -11.85 -0.75
N LEU A 178 3.52 -11.29 -0.41
CA LEU A 178 2.30 -11.57 -1.15
C LEU A 178 2.39 -11.07 -2.60
N MET A 179 3.00 -9.91 -2.84
CA MET A 179 3.09 -9.35 -4.19
C MET A 179 4.02 -10.18 -5.09
N GLY A 180 5.16 -10.65 -4.55
CA GLY A 180 6.05 -11.57 -5.27
C GLY A 180 5.33 -12.85 -5.67
N LEU A 181 4.55 -13.44 -4.76
CA LEU A 181 3.75 -14.63 -5.01
C LEU A 181 2.64 -14.40 -6.04
N GLN A 182 1.85 -13.33 -5.90
CA GLN A 182 0.75 -13.01 -6.81
C GLN A 182 1.22 -12.82 -8.25
N ILE A 183 2.28 -12.02 -8.44
CA ILE A 183 2.79 -11.73 -9.79
C ILE A 183 3.57 -12.94 -10.33
N GLY A 184 4.25 -13.69 -9.47
CA GLY A 184 4.84 -14.99 -9.84
C GLY A 184 3.81 -15.99 -10.34
N LEU A 185 2.67 -16.11 -9.64
CA LEU A 185 1.54 -16.94 -10.06
C LEU A 185 0.97 -16.44 -11.40
N LEU A 186 0.73 -15.13 -11.54
CA LEU A 186 0.26 -14.53 -12.79
C LEU A 186 1.16 -14.89 -13.97
N LEU A 187 2.46 -14.65 -13.86
CA LEU A 187 3.41 -14.91 -14.94
C LEU A 187 3.59 -16.41 -15.20
N GLY A 188 3.55 -17.24 -14.15
CA GLY A 188 3.57 -18.70 -14.25
C GLY A 188 2.36 -19.23 -15.02
N LEU A 189 1.14 -18.78 -14.70
CA LEU A 189 -0.08 -19.16 -15.42
C LEU A 189 -0.07 -18.69 -16.88
N VAL A 190 0.45 -17.49 -17.15
CA VAL A 190 0.64 -17.01 -18.53
C VAL A 190 1.65 -17.86 -19.30
N ALA A 191 2.75 -18.28 -18.65
CA ALA A 191 3.73 -19.19 -19.24
C ALA A 191 3.10 -20.55 -19.53
N LEU A 192 2.35 -21.13 -18.58
CA LEU A 192 1.59 -22.38 -18.75
C LEU A 192 0.63 -22.31 -19.94
N TRP A 193 -0.11 -21.21 -20.08
CA TRP A 193 -1.01 -20.99 -21.23
C TRP A 193 -0.22 -20.92 -22.55
N GLN A 194 0.95 -20.26 -22.57
CA GLN A 194 1.80 -20.25 -23.78
C GLN A 194 2.30 -21.64 -24.17
N MET A 195 2.53 -22.55 -23.21
CA MET A 195 2.98 -23.92 -23.50
C MET A 195 1.95 -24.71 -24.31
N ALA A 196 0.66 -24.47 -24.04
CA ALA A 196 -0.45 -25.11 -24.74
C ALA A 196 -0.48 -24.78 -26.24
N ASP A 197 0.29 -23.78 -26.69
CA ASP A 197 0.38 -23.40 -28.10
C ASP A 197 1.44 -24.16 -28.93
N GLY A 198 2.23 -25.08 -28.36
CA GLY A 198 3.01 -26.03 -29.20
C GLY A 198 4.46 -26.38 -28.85
N ALA A 199 4.84 -26.53 -27.57
CA ALA A 199 6.10 -27.22 -27.20
C ALA A 199 6.11 -27.65 -25.72
N PRO A 200 5.31 -28.65 -25.30
CA PRO A 200 4.97 -28.89 -23.90
C PRO A 200 6.18 -29.23 -23.01
N LEU A 201 7.14 -30.03 -23.49
CA LEU A 201 8.28 -30.47 -22.68
C LEU A 201 9.29 -29.36 -22.36
N ARG A 202 9.70 -28.58 -23.38
CA ARG A 202 10.64 -27.45 -23.16
C ARG A 202 10.00 -26.39 -22.29
N ALA A 203 8.74 -26.10 -22.55
CA ALA A 203 8.03 -25.09 -21.81
C ALA A 203 7.78 -25.53 -20.35
N LEU A 204 7.50 -26.82 -20.09
CA LEU A 204 7.43 -27.37 -18.73
C LEU A 204 8.76 -27.20 -18.01
N ARG A 205 9.88 -27.53 -18.66
CA ARG A 205 11.21 -27.32 -18.10
C ARG A 205 11.44 -25.85 -17.75
N ASP A 206 11.06 -24.93 -18.64
CA ASP A 206 11.25 -23.50 -18.42
C ASP A 206 10.33 -22.98 -17.30
N ALA A 207 9.10 -23.49 -17.17
CA ALA A 207 8.18 -23.18 -16.08
C ALA A 207 8.68 -23.73 -14.72
N VAL A 208 9.18 -24.97 -14.69
CA VAL A 208 9.82 -25.55 -13.50
C VAL A 208 11.06 -24.75 -13.11
N THR A 209 11.90 -24.39 -14.09
CA THR A 209 13.10 -23.58 -13.83
C THR A 209 12.73 -22.19 -13.31
N PHE A 210 11.69 -21.56 -13.87
CA PHE A 210 11.14 -20.29 -13.36
C PHE A 210 10.68 -20.43 -11.91
N GLY A 211 9.90 -21.46 -11.60
CA GLY A 211 9.41 -21.73 -10.25
C GLY A 211 10.53 -21.99 -9.25
N LEU A 212 11.55 -22.78 -9.63
CA LEU A 212 12.72 -23.07 -8.81
C LEU A 212 13.54 -21.81 -8.53
N VAL A 213 13.83 -21.00 -9.55
CA VAL A 213 14.57 -19.74 -9.36
C VAL A 213 13.80 -18.80 -8.44
N PHE A 214 12.49 -18.65 -8.66
CA PHE A 214 11.64 -17.85 -7.77
C PHE A 214 11.68 -18.38 -6.33
N ALA A 215 11.48 -19.69 -6.14
CA ALA A 215 11.43 -20.31 -4.82
C ALA A 215 12.77 -20.15 -4.09
N VAL A 216 13.90 -20.41 -4.75
CA VAL A 216 15.25 -20.25 -4.16
C VAL A 216 15.50 -18.81 -3.75
N VAL A 217 15.17 -17.84 -4.60
CA VAL A 217 15.38 -16.43 -4.27
C VAL A 217 14.41 -15.97 -3.17
N ALA A 218 13.15 -16.40 -3.19
CA ALA A 218 12.14 -16.03 -2.18
C ALA A 218 12.31 -16.76 -0.84
N ALA A 219 13.04 -17.88 -0.80
CA ALA A 219 13.16 -18.77 0.35
C ALA A 219 13.50 -18.07 1.68
N PRO A 220 14.41 -17.08 1.75
CA PRO A 220 14.75 -16.42 3.02
C PRO A 220 13.58 -15.78 3.75
N ILE A 221 12.51 -15.40 3.03
CA ILE A 221 11.30 -14.83 3.63
C ILE A 221 10.13 -15.81 3.57
N LEU A 222 10.00 -16.57 2.49
CA LEU A 222 8.89 -17.49 2.33
C LEU A 222 8.95 -18.65 3.34
N VAL A 223 10.13 -19.23 3.58
CA VAL A 223 10.25 -20.39 4.49
C VAL A 223 9.90 -20.02 5.92
N PRO A 224 10.46 -18.95 6.54
CA PRO A 224 10.05 -18.55 7.89
C PRO A 224 8.57 -18.15 7.96
N THR A 225 8.04 -17.47 6.93
CA THR A 225 6.62 -17.10 6.87
C THR A 225 5.71 -18.32 6.86
N LEU A 226 6.04 -19.36 6.08
CA LEU A 226 5.25 -20.59 6.07
C LEU A 226 5.38 -21.35 7.39
N TRP A 227 6.57 -21.35 7.98
CA TRP A 227 6.82 -22.01 9.25
C TRP A 227 5.97 -21.42 10.39
N THR A 228 5.79 -20.10 10.44
CA THR A 228 4.93 -19.46 11.46
C THR A 228 3.46 -19.80 11.29
N GLN A 229 3.02 -20.25 10.12
CA GLN A 229 1.62 -20.63 9.87
C GLN A 229 1.34 -22.11 10.22
N VAL A 230 2.32 -23.01 10.09
CA VAL A 230 2.13 -24.45 10.34
C VAL A 230 1.90 -24.78 11.83
N GLY A 231 2.33 -23.90 12.75
CA GLY A 231 2.15 -24.05 14.19
C GLY A 231 1.21 -23.02 14.82
N ALA A 232 0.27 -22.46 14.05
CA ALA A 232 -0.62 -21.43 14.56
C ALA A 232 -1.47 -21.96 15.74
N PRO A 233 -1.61 -21.18 16.84
CA PRO A 233 -2.47 -21.56 17.96
C PRO A 233 -3.92 -21.80 17.52
N PRO A 234 -4.69 -22.60 18.26
CA PRO A 234 -6.12 -22.72 18.04
C PRO A 234 -6.80 -21.35 18.18
N LEU A 235 -7.85 -21.13 17.39
CA LEU A 235 -8.63 -19.89 17.45
C LEU A 235 -9.47 -19.84 18.75
N PRO A 236 -9.73 -18.64 19.29
CA PRO A 236 -10.68 -18.47 20.39
C PRO A 236 -12.09 -18.91 20.00
N ASP A 237 -12.85 -19.43 20.97
CA ASP A 237 -14.29 -19.74 20.80
C ASP A 237 -15.14 -18.50 21.12
N ASP A 238 -15.12 -17.52 20.21
CA ASP A 238 -15.84 -16.25 20.35
C ASP A 238 -17.05 -16.11 19.41
N GLY A 239 -17.42 -17.21 18.73
CA GLY A 239 -18.51 -17.25 17.76
C GLY A 239 -18.26 -16.49 16.46
N LEU A 240 -17.06 -15.95 16.25
CA LEU A 240 -16.69 -15.24 15.02
C LEU A 240 -15.70 -16.05 14.19
N THR A 241 -15.81 -15.95 12.87
CA THR A 241 -14.78 -16.48 11.98
C THR A 241 -13.64 -15.49 11.83
N THR A 242 -12.41 -15.97 11.67
CA THR A 242 -11.26 -15.10 11.38
C THR A 242 -11.43 -14.34 10.06
N PHE A 243 -12.20 -14.89 9.11
CA PHE A 243 -12.63 -14.16 7.92
C PHE A 243 -13.44 -12.91 8.30
N THR A 244 -14.42 -13.04 9.19
CA THR A 244 -15.20 -11.89 9.67
C THR A 244 -14.32 -10.87 10.37
N VAL A 245 -13.41 -11.30 11.25
CA VAL A 245 -12.54 -10.36 11.96
C VAL A 245 -11.58 -9.63 11.02
N THR A 246 -10.90 -10.38 10.13
CA THR A 246 -9.81 -9.84 9.31
C THR A 246 -10.31 -9.22 8.01
N ALA A 247 -11.10 -9.97 7.24
CA ALA A 247 -11.53 -9.56 5.91
C ALA A 247 -12.70 -8.59 5.98
N TRP A 248 -13.66 -8.83 6.87
CA TRP A 248 -14.87 -8.01 6.97
C TRP A 248 -14.67 -6.78 7.86
N LEU A 249 -14.35 -6.95 9.15
CA LEU A 249 -14.31 -5.82 10.10
C LEU A 249 -13.07 -4.96 9.93
N ARG A 250 -11.89 -5.56 9.80
CA ARG A 250 -10.62 -4.82 9.82
C ARG A 250 -10.30 -4.13 8.50
N GLN A 251 -10.50 -4.80 7.36
CA GLN A 251 -9.97 -4.36 6.06
C GLN A 251 -10.90 -4.66 4.86
N ALA A 252 -12.22 -4.51 5.02
CA ALA A 252 -13.23 -4.79 3.98
C ALA A 252 -12.86 -4.25 2.58
N HIS A 253 -12.43 -2.99 2.51
CA HIS A 253 -12.07 -2.30 1.27
C HIS A 253 -10.80 -2.84 0.58
N HIS A 254 -10.04 -3.75 1.20
CA HIS A 254 -8.97 -4.48 0.53
C HIS A 254 -9.42 -5.87 0.08
N TYR A 255 -10.38 -6.47 0.79
CA TYR A 255 -10.71 -7.87 0.60
C TYR A 255 -11.98 -8.12 -0.22
N LEU A 256 -12.96 -7.24 -0.17
CA LEU A 256 -14.32 -7.49 -0.65
C LEU A 256 -14.69 -6.53 -1.76
N LEU A 257 -15.41 -7.02 -2.78
CA LEU A 257 -15.88 -6.21 -3.90
C LEU A 257 -17.06 -5.35 -3.48
N SER A 258 -17.98 -5.92 -2.71
CA SER A 258 -19.16 -5.31 -2.10
C SER A 258 -18.82 -4.17 -1.14
N ALA A 259 -17.60 -4.15 -0.58
CA ALA A 259 -17.11 -3.05 0.25
C ALA A 259 -16.39 -1.95 -0.55
N GLN A 260 -16.27 -2.08 -1.88
CA GLN A 260 -15.71 -1.02 -2.71
C GLN A 260 -16.77 0.05 -2.97
N PRO A 261 -16.43 1.35 -2.83
CA PRO A 261 -17.32 2.41 -3.28
C PRO A 261 -17.65 2.24 -4.77
N LEU A 262 -18.92 2.35 -5.15
CA LEU A 262 -19.36 2.21 -6.55
C LEU A 262 -18.57 3.10 -7.51
N GLY A 263 -18.23 4.32 -7.05
CA GLY A 263 -17.40 5.25 -7.83
C GLY A 263 -16.03 4.70 -8.20
N VAL A 264 -15.40 3.87 -7.37
CA VAL A 264 -14.11 3.21 -7.69
C VAL A 264 -14.29 2.18 -8.80
N LEU A 265 -15.37 1.40 -8.75
CA LEU A 265 -15.68 0.39 -9.77
C LEU A 265 -15.98 1.04 -11.13
N VAL A 266 -16.77 2.11 -11.15
CA VAL A 266 -17.06 2.90 -12.36
C VAL A 266 -15.76 3.50 -12.93
N LYS A 267 -14.93 4.11 -12.09
CA LYS A 267 -13.62 4.65 -12.49
C LYS A 267 -12.73 3.57 -13.13
N PHE A 268 -12.66 2.38 -12.54
CA PHE A 268 -11.87 1.29 -13.13
C PHE A 268 -12.47 0.78 -14.46
N ALA A 269 -13.80 0.71 -14.58
CA ALA A 269 -14.47 0.38 -15.84
C ALA A 269 -14.14 1.39 -16.95
N ILE A 270 -14.04 2.69 -16.62
CA ILE A 270 -13.59 3.74 -17.55
C ILE A 270 -12.15 3.48 -18.02
N VAL A 271 -11.22 3.13 -17.11
CA VAL A 271 -9.84 2.76 -17.48
C VAL A 271 -9.83 1.58 -18.47
N ILE A 272 -10.64 0.56 -18.23
CA ILE A 272 -10.78 -0.59 -19.13
C ILE A 272 -11.29 -0.15 -20.50
N ALA A 273 -12.39 0.59 -20.55
CA ALA A 273 -13.01 1.05 -21.80
C ALA A 273 -12.06 1.91 -22.64
N VAL A 274 -11.42 2.89 -22.00
CA VAL A 274 -10.47 3.81 -22.66
C VAL A 274 -9.17 3.10 -23.07
N GLY A 275 -8.72 2.11 -22.28
CA GLY A 275 -7.56 1.27 -22.62
C GLY A 275 -7.81 0.39 -23.83
N VAL A 276 -8.97 -0.26 -23.90
CA VAL A 276 -9.40 -1.08 -25.05
C VAL A 276 -9.57 -0.21 -26.30
N ALA A 277 -10.23 0.94 -26.19
CA ALA A 277 -10.35 1.89 -27.29
C ALA A 277 -8.98 2.37 -27.78
N GLY A 278 -8.05 2.65 -26.86
CA GLY A 278 -6.66 2.99 -27.17
C GLY A 278 -5.93 1.90 -27.94
N LEU A 279 -6.07 0.63 -27.52
CA LEU A 279 -5.51 -0.50 -28.23
C LEU A 279 -6.05 -0.61 -29.66
N ILE A 280 -7.37 -0.48 -29.85
CA ILE A 280 -8.00 -0.52 -31.18
C ILE A 280 -7.45 0.60 -32.06
N ALA A 281 -7.34 1.81 -31.54
CA ALA A 281 -6.80 2.97 -32.27
C ALA A 281 -5.34 2.77 -32.67
N LEU A 282 -4.49 2.25 -31.76
CA LEU A 282 -3.09 1.92 -32.05
C LEU A 282 -2.97 0.88 -33.16
N ARG A 283 -3.78 -0.18 -33.10
CA ARG A 283 -3.78 -1.23 -34.13
C ARG A 283 -4.21 -0.72 -35.50
N ARG A 284 -5.16 0.22 -35.56
CA ARG A 284 -5.60 0.84 -36.82
C ARG A 284 -4.56 1.77 -37.43
N ARG A 285 -3.79 2.49 -36.60
CA ARG A 285 -2.79 3.46 -37.06
C ARG A 285 -1.43 2.85 -37.36
N GLY A 286 -1.08 1.72 -36.75
CA GLY A 286 0.19 1.02 -36.96
C GLY A 286 1.40 1.65 -36.24
N GLU A 287 1.32 2.90 -35.81
CA GLU A 287 2.43 3.61 -35.15
C GLU A 287 1.98 4.45 -33.94
N PRO A 288 2.68 4.35 -32.78
CA PRO A 288 3.75 3.39 -32.49
C PRO A 288 3.23 1.94 -32.42
N PRO A 289 4.06 0.94 -32.76
CA PRO A 289 3.62 -0.45 -32.79
C PRO A 289 3.35 -0.98 -31.37
N VAL A 290 2.28 -1.77 -31.23
CA VAL A 290 2.01 -2.49 -29.98
C VAL A 290 2.86 -3.77 -29.95
N GLN A 291 3.70 -3.88 -28.93
CA GLN A 291 4.56 -5.04 -28.70
C GLN A 291 3.93 -6.03 -27.72
N HIS A 292 4.29 -7.30 -27.86
CA HIS A 292 3.89 -8.39 -26.95
C HIS A 292 2.36 -8.55 -26.76
N LEU A 293 1.54 -8.12 -27.72
CA LEU A 293 0.08 -8.08 -27.59
C LEU A 293 -0.54 -9.40 -27.12
N ARG A 294 -0.13 -10.54 -27.70
CA ARG A 294 -0.67 -11.87 -27.34
C ARG A 294 -0.38 -12.20 -25.87
N THR A 295 0.85 -11.98 -25.40
CA THR A 295 1.24 -12.23 -24.01
C THR A 295 0.52 -11.29 -23.05
N THR A 296 0.42 -10.01 -23.39
CA THR A 296 -0.26 -9.00 -22.57
C THR A 296 -1.75 -9.27 -22.48
N ALA A 297 -2.41 -9.67 -23.58
CA ALA A 297 -3.82 -10.05 -23.58
C ALA A 297 -4.09 -11.27 -22.68
N ARG A 298 -3.20 -12.28 -22.71
CA ARG A 298 -3.26 -13.42 -21.79
C ARG A 298 -3.11 -13.00 -20.34
N MET A 299 -2.16 -12.11 -20.06
CA MET A 299 -1.97 -11.57 -18.71
C MET A 299 -3.24 -10.89 -18.20
N LEU A 300 -3.88 -10.03 -19.00
CA LEU A 300 -5.16 -9.40 -18.63
C LEU A 300 -6.29 -10.42 -18.41
N ALA A 301 -6.37 -11.46 -19.25
CA ALA A 301 -7.35 -12.53 -19.09
C ALA A 301 -7.11 -13.35 -17.81
N VAL A 302 -5.86 -13.70 -17.50
CA VAL A 302 -5.50 -14.39 -16.24
C VAL A 302 -5.83 -13.49 -15.04
N ILE A 303 -5.53 -12.19 -15.09
CA ILE A 303 -5.91 -11.25 -14.03
C ILE A 303 -7.44 -11.26 -13.83
N ALA A 304 -8.22 -11.19 -14.90
CA ALA A 304 -9.68 -11.22 -14.81
C ALA A 304 -10.19 -12.53 -14.18
N VAL A 305 -9.65 -13.68 -14.57
CA VAL A 305 -9.99 -14.99 -13.99
C VAL A 305 -9.62 -15.07 -12.51
N LEU A 306 -8.41 -14.63 -12.14
CA LEU A 306 -7.97 -14.62 -10.74
C LEU A 306 -8.84 -13.70 -9.89
N VAL A 307 -9.21 -12.52 -10.39
CA VAL A 307 -10.12 -11.60 -9.69
C VAL A 307 -11.54 -12.19 -9.59
N ALA A 308 -12.04 -12.87 -10.62
CA ALA A 308 -13.35 -13.52 -10.54
C ALA A 308 -13.36 -14.68 -9.52
N ALA A 309 -12.33 -15.54 -9.54
CA ALA A 309 -12.15 -16.61 -8.57
C ALA A 309 -11.96 -16.07 -7.15
N TYR A 310 -11.25 -14.94 -7.01
CA TYR A 310 -11.10 -14.23 -5.75
C TYR A 310 -12.45 -13.79 -5.19
N VAL A 311 -13.25 -13.07 -5.98
CA VAL A 311 -14.58 -12.59 -5.58
C VAL A 311 -15.49 -13.76 -5.20
N ALA A 312 -15.52 -14.83 -6.00
CA ALA A 312 -16.28 -16.03 -5.66
C ALA A 312 -15.83 -16.67 -4.35
N GLY A 313 -14.51 -16.74 -4.10
CA GLY A 313 -13.96 -17.30 -2.87
C GLY A 313 -14.17 -16.43 -1.64
N THR A 314 -14.14 -15.09 -1.77
CA THR A 314 -14.33 -14.17 -0.65
C THR A 314 -15.79 -13.90 -0.35
N GLU A 315 -16.62 -13.65 -1.36
CA GLU A 315 -18.02 -13.27 -1.16
C GLU A 315 -18.98 -14.46 -1.21
N GLY A 316 -18.62 -15.54 -1.93
CA GLY A 316 -19.43 -16.75 -1.99
C GLY A 316 -19.07 -17.77 -0.90
N ALA A 317 -17.77 -17.98 -0.65
CA ALA A 317 -17.29 -19.03 0.26
C ALA A 317 -16.65 -18.50 1.55
N GLU A 318 -16.52 -17.18 1.72
CA GLU A 318 -15.90 -16.55 2.90
C GLU A 318 -14.52 -17.15 3.28
N SER A 319 -13.75 -17.53 2.26
CA SER A 319 -12.46 -18.18 2.47
C SER A 319 -11.40 -17.16 2.85
N LEU A 320 -10.93 -17.23 4.10
CA LEU A 320 -9.81 -16.40 4.56
C LEU A 320 -8.54 -16.65 3.74
N THR A 321 -8.26 -17.90 3.36
CA THR A 321 -7.12 -18.25 2.52
C THR A 321 -7.19 -17.51 1.18
N VAL A 322 -8.36 -17.49 0.54
CA VAL A 322 -8.55 -16.73 -0.70
C VAL A 322 -8.44 -15.22 -0.43
N ALA A 323 -9.06 -14.70 0.64
CA ALA A 323 -8.97 -13.29 1.00
C ALA A 323 -7.52 -12.82 1.18
N LYS A 324 -6.70 -13.57 1.92
CA LYS A 324 -5.26 -13.31 2.13
C LYS A 324 -4.49 -13.22 0.80
N MET A 325 -4.99 -13.79 -0.30
CA MET A 325 -4.37 -13.67 -1.62
C MET A 325 -4.56 -12.30 -2.28
N GLN A 326 -5.46 -11.43 -1.81
CA GLN A 326 -5.68 -10.04 -2.28
C GLN A 326 -5.53 -9.80 -3.80
N PHE A 327 -6.17 -10.61 -4.65
CA PHE A 327 -5.93 -10.56 -6.10
C PHE A 327 -6.35 -9.25 -6.77
N PHE A 328 -7.12 -8.37 -6.11
CA PHE A 328 -7.34 -7.01 -6.59
C PHE A 328 -6.05 -6.22 -6.84
N ARG A 329 -4.95 -6.52 -6.16
CA ARG A 329 -3.66 -5.85 -6.38
C ARG A 329 -3.13 -6.03 -7.81
N LEU A 330 -3.44 -7.16 -8.45
CA LEU A 330 -3.08 -7.42 -9.85
C LEU A 330 -3.74 -6.44 -10.84
N THR A 331 -4.84 -5.79 -10.44
CA THR A 331 -5.50 -4.78 -11.27
C THR A 331 -4.64 -3.53 -11.51
N LEU A 332 -3.60 -3.29 -10.69
CA LEU A 332 -2.64 -2.22 -10.94
C LEU A 332 -1.76 -2.49 -12.17
N ILE A 333 -1.41 -3.76 -12.41
CA ILE A 333 -0.70 -4.16 -13.64
C ILE A 333 -1.63 -3.98 -14.84
N ALA A 334 -2.90 -4.41 -14.71
CA ALA A 334 -3.90 -4.21 -15.75
C ALA A 334 -4.10 -2.72 -16.07
N LYS A 335 -4.24 -1.87 -15.05
CA LYS A 335 -4.35 -0.41 -15.18
C LYS A 335 -3.15 0.15 -15.95
N LEU A 336 -1.92 -0.19 -15.57
CA LEU A 336 -0.73 0.36 -16.23
C LEU A 336 -0.62 -0.08 -17.71
N VAL A 337 -1.01 -1.32 -18.03
CA VAL A 337 -1.11 -1.80 -19.42
C VAL A 337 -2.13 -0.99 -20.21
N LEU A 338 -3.35 -0.85 -19.68
CA LEU A 338 -4.46 -0.15 -20.32
C LEU A 338 -4.11 1.32 -20.57
N LEU A 339 -3.57 2.01 -19.55
CA LEU A 339 -3.12 3.39 -19.67
C LEU A 339 -1.97 3.53 -20.67
N THR A 340 -1.09 2.54 -20.78
CA THR A 340 -0.04 2.55 -21.81
C THR A 340 -0.63 2.54 -23.23
N TRP A 341 -1.67 1.74 -23.47
CA TRP A 341 -2.36 1.74 -24.77
C TRP A 341 -3.11 3.04 -25.03
N THR A 342 -3.79 3.60 -24.03
CA THR A 342 -4.43 4.92 -24.14
C THR A 342 -3.41 6.02 -24.47
N SER A 343 -2.30 6.09 -23.73
CA SER A 343 -1.25 7.07 -23.97
C SER A 343 -0.58 6.89 -25.32
N GLY A 344 -0.36 5.64 -25.75
CA GLY A 344 0.13 5.35 -27.10
C GLY A 344 -0.84 5.85 -28.19
N ALA A 345 -2.15 5.64 -28.02
CA ALA A 345 -3.16 6.11 -28.97
C ALA A 345 -3.23 7.64 -29.05
N ALA A 346 -3.09 8.33 -27.90
CA ALA A 346 -2.99 9.78 -27.84
C ALA A 346 -1.77 10.29 -28.62
N VAL A 347 -0.60 9.67 -28.42
CA VAL A 347 0.62 10.00 -29.17
C VAL A 347 0.49 9.67 -30.67
N ALA A 348 -0.22 8.60 -31.02
CA ALA A 348 -0.51 8.25 -32.41
C ALA A 348 -1.43 9.28 -33.10
N ALA A 349 -2.20 10.06 -32.34
CA ALA A 349 -3.09 11.09 -32.88
C ALA A 349 -2.33 12.35 -33.30
N VAL A 350 -1.14 12.55 -32.75
CA VAL A 350 -0.27 13.67 -33.04
C VAL A 350 0.46 13.42 -34.37
N PRO A 351 0.57 14.43 -35.26
CA PRO A 351 1.29 14.29 -36.53
C PRO A 351 2.74 13.81 -36.34
N PRO A 352 3.29 12.97 -37.24
CA PRO A 352 4.61 12.33 -37.06
C PRO A 352 5.74 13.31 -36.73
N ARG A 353 5.79 14.47 -37.41
CA ARG A 353 6.81 15.51 -37.15
C ARG A 353 6.87 15.97 -35.69
N TRP A 354 5.71 16.10 -35.04
CA TRP A 354 5.59 16.57 -33.66
C TRP A 354 5.87 15.44 -32.68
N ARG A 355 5.45 14.22 -33.01
CA ARG A 355 5.78 13.01 -32.24
C ARG A 355 7.29 12.79 -32.17
N GLU A 356 7.97 12.85 -33.31
CA GLU A 356 9.43 12.72 -33.37
C GLU A 356 10.15 13.87 -32.67
N ALA A 357 9.61 15.09 -32.76
CA ALA A 357 10.16 16.22 -32.03
C ALA A 357 10.02 16.02 -30.51
N ALA A 358 8.87 15.55 -30.04
CA ALA A 358 8.64 15.24 -28.63
C ALA A 358 9.56 14.11 -28.12
N ASP A 359 9.67 13.00 -28.87
CA ASP A 359 10.57 11.90 -28.49
C ASP A 359 12.06 12.32 -28.55
N ARG A 360 12.46 13.20 -29.49
CA ARG A 360 13.81 13.79 -29.53
C ARG A 360 14.08 14.81 -28.43
N ALA A 361 13.05 15.45 -27.87
CA ALA A 361 13.23 16.35 -26.73
C ALA A 361 13.81 15.59 -25.52
N PHE A 362 13.51 14.29 -25.40
CA PHE A 362 14.11 13.43 -24.39
C PHE A 362 15.61 13.16 -24.58
N ASP A 363 16.17 13.39 -25.78
CA ASP A 363 17.61 13.29 -26.02
C ASP A 363 18.37 14.59 -25.67
N ARG A 364 17.65 15.69 -25.37
CA ARG A 364 18.23 17.01 -25.08
C ARG A 364 17.98 17.41 -23.63
N PRO A 365 18.98 17.35 -22.72
CA PRO A 365 18.76 17.56 -21.29
C PRO A 365 18.01 18.86 -20.93
N ARG A 366 18.35 20.00 -21.55
CA ARG A 366 17.71 21.30 -21.28
C ARG A 366 16.22 21.32 -21.63
N LEU A 367 15.87 20.82 -22.82
CA LEU A 367 14.48 20.71 -23.26
C LEU A 367 13.73 19.64 -22.45
N GLY A 368 14.42 18.54 -22.14
CA GLY A 368 13.92 17.48 -21.28
C GLY A 368 13.49 17.98 -19.90
N TRP A 369 14.33 18.79 -19.23
CA TRP A 369 13.98 19.43 -17.94
C TRP A 369 12.81 20.40 -18.07
N ALA A 370 12.71 21.17 -19.15
CA ALA A 370 11.58 22.07 -19.38
C ALA A 370 10.27 21.28 -19.59
N THR A 371 10.30 20.22 -20.40
CA THR A 371 9.14 19.33 -20.62
C THR A 371 8.73 18.62 -19.33
N ALA A 372 9.70 18.12 -18.57
CA ALA A 372 9.51 17.55 -17.24
C ALA A 372 8.81 18.54 -16.28
N GLY A 373 9.30 19.79 -16.23
CA GLY A 373 8.72 20.84 -15.41
C GLY A 373 7.28 21.18 -15.82
N ALA A 374 7.02 21.29 -17.13
CA ALA A 374 5.67 21.53 -17.65
C ALA A 374 4.71 20.37 -17.31
N VAL A 375 5.19 19.13 -17.41
CA VAL A 375 4.45 17.92 -17.03
C VAL A 375 4.12 17.89 -15.54
N ALA A 376 5.09 18.22 -14.68
CA ALA A 376 4.87 18.31 -13.24
C ALA A 376 3.85 19.41 -12.94
N ALA A 377 3.95 20.58 -13.59
CA ALA A 377 3.02 21.69 -13.41
C ALA A 377 1.59 21.34 -13.85
N LEU A 378 1.43 20.64 -14.99
CA LEU A 378 0.12 20.16 -15.44
C LEU A 378 -0.47 19.12 -14.48
N THR A 379 0.38 18.27 -13.91
CA THR A 379 -0.06 17.28 -12.91
C THR A 379 -0.52 17.98 -11.63
N VAL A 380 0.19 19.03 -11.18
CA VAL A 380 -0.26 19.88 -10.07
C VAL A 380 -1.62 20.52 -10.39
N ALA A 381 -1.77 21.11 -11.57
CA ALA A 381 -3.02 21.76 -11.97
C ALA A 381 -4.20 20.78 -12.00
N ALA A 382 -3.98 19.56 -12.50
CA ALA A 382 -4.99 18.50 -12.48
C ALA A 382 -5.29 17.99 -11.05
N SER A 383 -4.28 17.95 -10.17
CA SER A 383 -4.44 17.54 -8.77
C SER A 383 -5.29 18.52 -7.97
N VAL A 384 -5.14 19.83 -8.23
CA VAL A 384 -5.95 20.90 -7.62
C VAL A 384 -7.43 20.74 -7.98
N ALA A 385 -7.73 20.27 -9.20
CA ALA A 385 -9.09 20.15 -9.71
C ALA A 385 -9.85 18.92 -9.18
N ASP A 386 -9.16 17.84 -8.79
CA ASP A 386 -9.77 16.53 -8.46
C ASP A 386 -9.94 16.29 -6.94
N VAL A 387 -9.09 16.85 -6.07
CA VAL A 387 -9.02 16.42 -4.64
C VAL A 387 -9.30 17.54 -3.63
N GLY A 388 -9.44 18.79 -4.06
CA GLY A 388 -9.33 19.91 -3.12
C GLY A 388 -7.88 20.08 -2.65
N ARG A 389 -7.59 21.29 -2.17
CA ARG A 389 -6.27 21.89 -1.86
C ARG A 389 -5.03 20.94 -1.82
N PRO A 390 -3.98 21.19 -2.63
CA PRO A 390 -2.69 20.47 -2.60
C PRO A 390 -2.00 20.34 -1.23
N GLY A 391 -2.38 21.19 -0.28
CA GLY A 391 -1.86 21.20 1.08
C GLY A 391 -2.40 20.09 1.99
N ALA A 392 -3.46 19.38 1.59
CA ALA A 392 -4.08 18.25 2.33
C ALA A 392 -3.40 16.88 2.09
N MET A 393 -2.25 16.90 1.41
CA MET A 393 -1.47 15.70 1.07
C MET A 393 -0.11 15.68 1.80
N TRP A 394 0.26 16.76 2.49
CA TRP A 394 1.51 16.86 3.24
C TRP A 394 1.21 16.67 4.73
N HIS A 395 0.87 15.43 5.07
CA HIS A 395 0.38 15.08 6.39
C HIS A 395 1.27 15.52 7.57
N PRO A 396 2.62 15.54 7.48
CA PRO A 396 3.43 16.06 8.58
C PRO A 396 3.11 17.52 8.90
N ARG A 397 2.85 18.36 7.87
CA ARG A 397 2.51 19.78 8.09
C ARG A 397 1.09 19.95 8.59
N GLU A 398 0.14 19.17 8.07
CA GLU A 398 -1.24 19.18 8.54
C GLU A 398 -1.33 18.76 10.02
N HIS A 399 -0.67 17.66 10.38
CA HIS A 399 -0.69 17.14 11.74
C HIS A 399 -0.07 18.12 12.75
N ILE A 400 1.07 18.73 12.42
CA ILE A 400 1.71 19.76 13.25
C ILE A 400 0.77 20.94 13.57
N GLY A 401 -0.20 21.22 12.70
CA GLY A 401 -1.21 22.26 12.89
C GLY A 401 -2.38 21.87 13.80
N THR A 402 -2.42 20.63 14.32
CA THR A 402 -3.52 20.13 15.15
C THR A 402 -3.22 20.21 16.64
N ASP A 403 -4.25 20.43 17.46
CA ASP A 403 -4.15 20.35 18.92
C ASP A 403 -3.65 18.98 19.41
N LEU A 404 -3.99 17.91 18.67
CA LEU A 404 -3.57 16.54 18.99
C LEU A 404 -2.05 16.41 18.93
N TYR A 405 -1.40 16.97 17.91
CA TYR A 405 0.06 16.91 17.79
C TYR A 405 0.77 17.54 18.98
N TRP A 406 0.33 18.73 19.42
CA TRP A 406 0.90 19.39 20.59
C TRP A 406 0.66 18.61 21.87
N THR A 407 -0.52 18.00 22.00
CA THR A 407 -0.83 17.07 23.11
C THR A 407 0.11 15.85 23.10
N GLU A 408 0.34 15.22 21.94
CA GLU A 408 1.27 14.10 21.78
C GLU A 408 2.72 14.49 22.12
N MET A 409 3.17 15.69 21.73
CA MET A 409 4.50 16.19 22.09
C MET A 409 4.62 16.43 23.61
N GLN A 410 3.57 16.94 24.25
CA GLN A 410 3.56 17.10 25.70
C GLN A 410 3.56 15.75 26.41
N ILE A 411 2.72 14.80 25.99
CA ILE A 411 2.72 13.41 26.50
C ILE A 411 4.13 12.82 26.44
N ARG A 412 4.80 12.95 25.28
CA ARG A 412 6.16 12.46 25.09
C ARG A 412 7.15 13.05 26.10
N ALA A 413 6.98 14.32 26.46
CA ALA A 413 7.88 15.04 27.34
C ALA A 413 7.59 14.82 28.84
N SER A 414 6.32 14.60 29.22
CA SER A 414 5.89 14.67 30.63
C SER A 414 5.37 13.37 31.24
N THR A 415 5.25 12.28 30.49
CA THR A 415 4.75 10.98 31.02
C THR A 415 5.85 9.92 31.04
N PRO A 416 5.76 8.87 31.88
CA PRO A 416 6.71 7.75 31.86
C PRO A 416 6.79 7.09 30.49
N GLN A 417 7.97 6.62 30.09
CA GLN A 417 8.18 6.09 28.73
C GLN A 417 7.48 4.75 28.49
N ASP A 418 7.31 3.97 29.55
CA ASP A 418 6.62 2.69 29.61
C ASP A 418 5.11 2.80 29.83
N ALA A 419 4.60 4.03 29.97
CA ALA A 419 3.18 4.27 30.20
C ALA A 419 2.31 3.76 29.04
N LEU A 420 1.17 3.16 29.41
CA LEU A 420 0.14 2.62 28.54
C LEU A 420 -1.06 3.56 28.48
N PHE A 421 -1.45 3.93 27.26
CA PHE A 421 -2.55 4.85 27.03
C PHE A 421 -3.79 4.14 26.46
N LEU A 422 -4.95 4.57 26.94
CA LEU A 422 -6.20 4.50 26.19
C LEU A 422 -6.27 5.70 25.24
N VAL A 423 -6.57 5.44 23.97
CA VAL A 423 -6.69 6.47 22.94
C VAL A 423 -7.94 6.20 22.09
N PRO A 424 -8.53 7.23 21.45
CA PRO A 424 -9.61 7.01 20.49
C PRO A 424 -9.17 6.00 19.41
N PRO A 425 -9.97 4.96 19.10
CA PRO A 425 -9.57 3.90 18.19
C PRO A 425 -9.13 4.37 16.80
N SER A 426 -9.63 5.50 16.30
CA SER A 426 -9.22 6.05 15.00
C SER A 426 -7.84 6.73 15.01
N THR A 427 -7.24 6.97 16.17
CA THR A 427 -5.97 7.67 16.30
C THR A 427 -4.84 6.86 15.66
N THR A 428 -4.26 7.39 14.57
CA THR A 428 -3.21 6.72 13.78
C THR A 428 -1.84 7.41 13.82
N THR A 429 -1.65 8.30 14.79
CA THR A 429 -0.42 9.10 14.96
C THR A 429 0.27 8.86 16.29
N PHE A 430 -0.49 8.40 17.28
CA PHE A 430 -0.10 8.45 18.68
C PHE A 430 1.24 7.76 18.96
N ARG A 431 1.42 6.50 18.54
CA ARG A 431 2.66 5.77 18.84
C ARG A 431 3.88 6.43 18.21
N SER A 432 3.74 6.96 17.00
CA SER A 432 4.84 7.57 16.25
C SER A 432 5.27 8.93 16.81
N HIS A 433 4.32 9.68 17.37
CA HIS A 433 4.53 11.04 17.84
C HIS A 433 4.72 11.13 19.36
N ALA A 434 3.82 10.53 20.14
CA ALA A 434 3.90 10.50 21.59
C ALA A 434 4.98 9.54 22.11
N LEU A 435 5.37 8.53 21.31
CA LEU A 435 6.31 7.48 21.70
C LEU A 435 5.89 6.76 22.99
N ARG A 436 4.60 6.40 23.09
CA ARG A 436 4.02 5.67 24.22
C ARG A 436 3.23 4.46 23.76
N SER A 437 3.09 3.48 24.65
CA SER A 437 2.30 2.27 24.40
C SER A 437 0.82 2.63 24.30
N VAL A 438 0.09 1.86 23.49
CA VAL A 438 -1.37 2.01 23.36
C VAL A 438 -2.04 0.67 23.58
N ALA A 439 -3.07 0.64 24.43
CA ALA A 439 -3.80 -0.59 24.76
C ALA A 439 -4.41 -1.24 23.52
N VAL A 440 -5.03 -0.44 22.64
CA VAL A 440 -5.51 -0.85 21.32
C VAL A 440 -5.83 0.38 20.47
N ASN A 441 -5.67 0.25 19.15
CA ASN A 441 -6.27 1.15 18.17
C ASN A 441 -6.63 0.36 16.90
N PHE A 442 -7.36 1.00 16.00
CA PHE A 442 -7.95 0.32 14.85
C PHE A 442 -6.92 -0.06 13.77
N LYS A 443 -5.83 0.70 13.66
CA LYS A 443 -4.97 0.70 12.47
C LYS A 443 -3.94 -0.42 12.39
N PRO A 444 -3.27 -0.88 13.46
CA PRO A 444 -2.37 -2.01 13.36
C PRO A 444 -3.09 -3.29 12.92
N THR A 445 -2.41 -4.14 12.17
CA THR A 445 -2.87 -5.48 11.82
C THR A 445 -1.75 -6.45 12.17
N THR A 446 -2.13 -7.61 12.68
CA THR A 446 -1.21 -8.69 12.92
C THR A 446 -1.45 -9.80 11.92
N PHE A 447 -0.40 -10.48 11.51
CA PHE A 447 -0.47 -11.59 10.54
C PHE A 447 -0.80 -12.94 11.20
N ARG A 448 -1.19 -12.89 12.48
CA ARG A 448 -1.56 -14.04 13.29
C ARG A 448 -3.05 -14.02 13.58
N ASP A 449 -3.71 -15.12 13.24
CA ASP A 449 -5.17 -15.21 13.29
C ASP A 449 -5.70 -15.10 14.73
N ASP A 450 -5.08 -15.76 15.71
CA ASP A 450 -5.40 -15.65 17.13
C ASP A 450 -5.32 -14.20 17.64
N LYS A 451 -4.31 -13.47 17.20
CA LYS A 451 -4.06 -12.08 17.62
C LYS A 451 -5.01 -11.08 16.95
N MET A 452 -5.58 -11.41 15.80
CA MET A 452 -6.66 -10.61 15.22
C MET A 452 -7.95 -10.68 16.04
N HIS A 453 -8.26 -11.84 16.63
CA HIS A 453 -9.39 -11.97 17.56
C HIS A 453 -9.12 -11.21 18.87
N GLU A 454 -7.90 -11.29 19.40
CA GLU A 454 -7.48 -10.49 20.56
C GLU A 454 -7.63 -8.99 20.28
N TRP A 455 -7.21 -8.52 19.10
CA TRP A 455 -7.40 -7.14 18.67
C TRP A 455 -8.87 -6.72 18.71
N LEU A 456 -9.78 -7.53 18.14
CA LEU A 456 -11.21 -7.20 18.13
C LEU A 456 -11.79 -7.17 19.54
N ALA A 457 -11.41 -8.13 20.40
CA ALA A 457 -11.85 -8.15 21.79
C ALA A 457 -11.45 -6.84 22.49
N ARG A 458 -10.18 -6.41 22.36
CA ARG A 458 -9.70 -5.14 22.94
C ARG A 458 -10.45 -3.94 22.38
N ILE A 459 -10.68 -3.87 21.06
CA ILE A 459 -11.47 -2.80 20.42
C ILE A 459 -12.87 -2.73 21.03
N ARG A 460 -13.56 -3.86 21.19
CA ARG A 460 -14.92 -3.90 21.74
C ARG A 460 -14.98 -3.55 23.22
N THR A 461 -13.91 -3.81 23.97
CA THR A 461 -13.81 -3.38 25.38
C THR A 461 -13.61 -1.86 25.47
N VAL A 462 -12.69 -1.30 24.68
CA VAL A 462 -12.38 0.14 24.70
C VAL A 462 -13.47 0.99 24.05
N ALA A 463 -14.15 0.47 23.03
CA ALA A 463 -15.21 1.15 22.30
C ALA A 463 -16.38 0.17 22.08
N PRO A 464 -17.32 0.06 23.05
CA PRO A 464 -18.40 -0.92 23.03
C PRO A 464 -19.49 -0.55 22.02
N ALA A 465 -19.19 -0.69 20.73
CA ALA A 465 -20.12 -0.56 19.63
C ALA A 465 -20.66 -1.94 19.19
N PRO A 466 -21.97 -2.09 18.90
CA PRO A 466 -22.50 -3.29 18.28
C PRO A 466 -21.76 -3.63 16.99
N LEU A 467 -21.53 -4.92 16.72
CA LEU A 467 -20.94 -5.33 15.46
C LEU A 467 -21.89 -4.95 14.30
N PRO A 468 -21.35 -4.47 13.17
CA PRO A 468 -22.17 -4.09 12.04
C PRO A 468 -22.77 -5.32 11.35
N ASP A 469 -23.92 -5.12 10.72
CA ASP A 469 -24.44 -6.06 9.74
C ASP A 469 -23.43 -6.27 8.60
N ARG A 470 -23.61 -7.36 7.85
CA ARG A 470 -22.71 -7.74 6.75
C ARG A 470 -22.99 -6.97 5.45
N THR A 471 -23.09 -5.64 5.54
CA THR A 471 -23.11 -4.72 4.39
C THR A 471 -21.91 -3.77 4.39
N GLY A 472 -21.39 -3.43 3.20
CA GLY A 472 -20.14 -2.63 3.08
C GLY A 472 -20.21 -1.27 3.78
N ASP A 473 -21.34 -0.58 3.68
CA ASP A 473 -21.57 0.72 4.33
C ASP A 473 -21.62 0.60 5.86
N ALA A 474 -22.15 -0.52 6.39
CA ALA A 474 -22.25 -0.73 7.83
C ALA A 474 -20.88 -0.87 8.50
N VAL A 475 -19.90 -1.48 7.84
CA VAL A 475 -18.52 -1.57 8.39
C VAL A 475 -17.86 -0.21 8.48
N MET A 476 -18.03 0.63 7.46
CA MET A 476 -17.47 1.99 7.47
C MET A 476 -18.16 2.85 8.53
N ALA A 477 -19.48 2.72 8.68
CA ALA A 477 -20.23 3.38 9.74
C ALA A 477 -19.82 2.90 11.15
N TRP A 478 -19.63 1.59 11.33
CA TRP A 478 -19.13 1.03 12.59
C TRP A 478 -17.75 1.55 12.94
N ARG A 479 -16.83 1.58 11.97
CA ARG A 479 -15.49 2.17 12.20
C ARG A 479 -15.59 3.63 12.63
N ALA A 480 -16.47 4.41 12.00
CA ALA A 480 -16.69 5.81 12.36
C ALA A 480 -17.34 5.98 13.73
N SER A 481 -18.12 5.00 14.21
CA SER A 481 -18.78 5.07 15.52
C SER A 481 -17.88 4.67 16.70
N LEU A 482 -16.72 4.05 16.46
CA LEU A 482 -15.82 3.59 17.52
C LEU A 482 -15.32 4.74 18.41
N ASP A 483 -15.01 5.91 17.83
CA ASP A 483 -14.56 7.06 18.63
C ASP A 483 -15.70 7.64 19.48
N SER A 484 -16.93 7.66 18.95
CA SER A 484 -18.11 8.05 19.73
C SER A 484 -18.41 7.04 20.85
N ALA A 485 -18.24 5.74 20.60
CA ALA A 485 -18.38 4.72 21.63
C ALA A 485 -17.29 4.81 22.71
N TYR A 486 -16.08 5.22 22.33
CA TYR A 486 -15.00 5.54 23.26
C TYR A 486 -15.31 6.78 24.12
N SER A 487 -15.90 7.82 23.55
CA SER A 487 -16.10 9.09 24.26
C SER A 487 -17.26 9.08 25.27
N VAL A 488 -18.15 8.09 25.23
CA VAL A 488 -19.33 8.00 26.11
C VAL A 488 -19.13 7.14 27.36
N HIS A 489 -17.89 6.74 27.68
CA HIS A 489 -17.63 6.03 28.94
C HIS A 489 -17.96 6.90 30.16
N THR A 490 -18.54 6.28 31.18
CA THR A 490 -18.76 6.92 32.48
C THR A 490 -17.44 6.95 33.28
N PRO A 491 -17.34 7.76 34.36
CA PRO A 491 -16.14 7.77 35.22
C PRO A 491 -15.76 6.37 35.74
N ALA A 492 -16.76 5.57 36.14
CA ALA A 492 -16.55 4.19 36.53
C ALA A 492 -16.17 3.28 35.34
N GLY A 493 -16.59 3.61 34.13
CA GLY A 493 -16.15 2.95 32.91
C GLY A 493 -14.66 3.16 32.64
N TRP A 494 -14.19 4.40 32.75
CA TRP A 494 -12.77 4.74 32.61
C TRP A 494 -11.89 4.02 33.62
N ALA A 495 -12.27 4.02 34.90
CA ALA A 495 -11.55 3.27 35.94
C ALA A 495 -11.45 1.77 35.61
N ARG A 496 -12.57 1.14 35.22
CA ARG A 496 -12.57 -0.27 34.80
C ARG A 496 -11.67 -0.54 33.59
N LEU A 497 -11.57 0.40 32.64
CA LEU A 497 -10.65 0.25 31.50
C LEU A 497 -9.19 0.37 31.95
N GLY A 498 -8.89 1.29 32.88
CA GLY A 498 -7.60 1.40 33.56
C GLY A 498 -7.20 0.06 34.16
N ASP A 499 -8.04 -0.52 35.00
CA ASP A 499 -7.83 -1.84 35.62
C ASP A 499 -7.67 -2.97 34.59
N THR A 500 -8.56 -3.01 33.59
CA THR A 500 -8.61 -4.11 32.61
C THR A 500 -7.33 -4.19 31.78
N PHE A 501 -6.77 -3.03 31.42
CA PHE A 501 -5.59 -2.96 30.55
C PHE A 501 -4.30 -2.68 31.30
N GLY A 502 -4.36 -2.29 32.59
CA GLY A 502 -3.24 -1.66 33.28
C GLY A 502 -2.83 -0.36 32.60
N ALA A 503 -3.81 0.44 32.16
CA ALA A 503 -3.55 1.69 31.47
C ALA A 503 -3.34 2.82 32.48
N ASP A 504 -2.27 3.59 32.30
CA ASP A 504 -1.91 4.70 33.20
C ASP A 504 -2.67 5.99 32.85
N TYR A 505 -3.06 6.15 31.59
CA TYR A 505 -3.65 7.39 31.09
C TYR A 505 -4.75 7.14 30.06
N ALA A 506 -5.69 8.08 29.98
CA ALA A 506 -6.66 8.18 28.89
C ALA A 506 -6.53 9.53 28.16
N LEU A 507 -6.34 9.48 26.84
CA LEU A 507 -6.45 10.64 25.95
C LEU A 507 -7.89 10.79 25.51
N VAL A 508 -8.49 11.96 25.70
CA VAL A 508 -9.88 12.25 25.34
C VAL A 508 -10.02 13.56 24.58
N ASP A 509 -11.00 13.59 23.68
CA ASP A 509 -11.48 14.81 23.03
C ASP A 509 -12.61 15.39 23.89
N ARG A 510 -12.34 16.52 24.54
CA ARG A 510 -13.26 17.12 25.53
C ARG A 510 -14.57 17.61 24.93
N GLU A 511 -14.57 17.97 23.66
CA GLU A 511 -15.81 18.39 22.99
C GLU A 511 -16.73 17.19 22.71
N GLN A 512 -16.17 15.98 22.63
CA GLN A 512 -16.91 14.75 22.32
C GLN A 512 -17.11 13.84 23.54
N THR A 513 -16.46 14.14 24.66
CA THR A 513 -16.43 13.32 25.89
C THR A 513 -17.23 14.03 26.99
N PRO A 514 -18.56 13.80 27.09
CA PRO A 514 -19.40 14.50 28.07
C PRO A 514 -19.07 14.14 29.53
N THR A 515 -18.52 12.94 29.75
CA THR A 515 -18.13 12.43 31.06
C THR A 515 -16.68 11.94 31.02
N PRO A 516 -15.70 12.85 31.20
CA PRO A 516 -14.29 12.46 31.18
C PRO A 516 -13.94 11.55 32.37
N PRO A 517 -12.75 10.92 32.35
CA PRO A 517 -12.21 10.25 33.52
C PRO A 517 -12.24 11.16 34.77
N PRO A 518 -12.37 10.60 35.98
CA PRO A 518 -12.39 11.40 37.20
C PRO A 518 -11.04 12.13 37.43
N GLY A 519 -11.09 13.25 38.15
CA GLY A 519 -9.92 14.09 38.43
C GLY A 519 -9.68 15.21 37.42
N ASP A 520 -8.66 16.02 37.70
CA ASP A 520 -8.22 17.09 36.79
C ASP A 520 -7.31 16.51 35.69
N PRO A 521 -7.37 17.05 34.46
CA PRO A 521 -6.47 16.61 33.40
C PRO A 521 -5.01 16.94 33.74
N VAL A 522 -4.11 15.96 33.56
CA VAL A 522 -2.67 16.14 33.77
C VAL A 522 -1.99 16.87 32.61
N ILE A 523 -2.61 16.83 31.43
CA ILE A 523 -2.22 17.57 30.22
C ILE A 523 -3.50 18.10 29.58
N GLU A 524 -3.50 19.36 29.18
CA GLU A 524 -4.60 19.99 28.46
C GLU A 524 -4.05 20.87 27.34
N HIS A 525 -4.54 20.65 26.12
CA HIS A 525 -4.19 21.48 24.97
C HIS A 525 -5.35 21.54 23.96
N GLY A 526 -5.95 22.72 23.81
CA GLY A 526 -7.09 22.91 22.91
C GLY A 526 -8.24 21.98 23.27
N ARG A 527 -8.75 21.22 22.28
CA ARG A 527 -9.84 20.24 22.50
C ARG A 527 -9.40 18.95 23.21
N TRP A 528 -8.10 18.68 23.34
CA TRP A 528 -7.59 17.41 23.87
C TRP A 528 -7.15 17.53 25.32
N ALA A 529 -7.43 16.49 26.09
CA ALA A 529 -6.93 16.34 27.45
C ALA A 529 -6.49 14.91 27.75
N VAL A 530 -5.54 14.80 28.67
CA VAL A 530 -5.04 13.53 29.20
C VAL A 530 -5.37 13.46 30.68
N TYR A 531 -5.97 12.35 31.08
CA TYR A 531 -6.29 12.07 32.47
C TYR A 531 -5.46 10.89 32.94
N ALA A 532 -4.94 10.97 34.17
CA ALA A 532 -4.39 9.80 34.84
C ALA A 532 -5.52 8.85 35.23
N LEU A 533 -5.29 7.55 35.09
CA LEU A 533 -6.21 6.52 35.54
C LEU A 533 -5.61 5.94 36.83
N GLU A 534 -6.36 6.03 37.93
CA GLU A 534 -6.00 5.48 39.24
C GLU A 534 -6.42 4.03 39.40
#